data_AF-A0A1Y2BU95-F1
#
_entry.id   AF-A0A1Y2BU95-F1
#
_cell.length_a   1.000
_cell.length_b   1.000
_cell.length_c   1.000
_cell.angle_alpha   90.00
_cell.angle_beta   90.00
_cell.angle_gamma   90.00
#
_symmetry.space_group_name_H-M   'P 1'
#
loop_
_entity.id
_entity.type
_entity.pdbx_description
1 polymer ?
#
loop_
_entity_poly.entity_id
_entity_poly.type
_entity_poly.pdbx_seq_one_letter_code
_entity_poly.pdbx_strand_id
1 'polypeptide(L)'
;MPLHNFVPGLHGWHVLALGTLTGMVLHTTFVSSIVQYKALPRTTFGHLQSKQFPIYFAICIGLGSFLTYTTFHLKGCRGNVSVWAAATLGALLNYVYVGPETRKYGFLLEGVEKKGGELDAKGKEIKTRFGVFHGVSAL
;
A
#
# COMPACT_ATOMS: atom_id res chain seq x y z
N MET A 1 19.69 26.55 12.54
CA MET A 1 18.73 27.58 12.07
C MET A 1 17.37 26.92 11.84
N PRO A 2 16.23 27.53 12.21
CA PRO A 2 14.94 26.87 12.10
C PRO A 2 14.41 26.87 10.66
N LEU A 3 13.87 25.72 10.20
CA LEU A 3 13.52 25.44 8.80
C LEU A 3 12.35 26.28 8.24
N HIS A 4 11.56 26.92 9.10
CA HIS A 4 10.43 27.78 8.68
C HIS A 4 10.86 29.00 7.85
N ASN A 5 12.14 29.36 7.89
CA ASN A 5 12.70 30.45 7.08
C ASN A 5 12.99 30.04 5.62
N PHE A 6 13.07 28.74 5.31
CA PHE A 6 13.39 28.24 3.96
C PHE A 6 12.15 27.75 3.19
N VAL A 7 11.11 27.30 3.90
CA VAL A 7 9.84 26.88 3.31
C VAL A 7 8.70 27.65 3.98
N PRO A 8 8.29 28.80 3.41
CA PRO A 8 7.10 29.51 3.86
C PRO A 8 5.91 28.53 3.87
N GLY A 9 5.18 28.46 4.98
CA GLY A 9 3.99 27.61 5.08
C GLY A 9 4.24 26.11 5.29
N LEU A 10 5.41 25.70 5.81
CA LEU A 10 5.70 24.30 6.17
C LEU A 10 4.58 23.61 6.97
N HIS A 11 3.95 24.33 7.90
CA HIS A 11 2.80 23.86 8.67
C HIS A 11 1.59 23.54 7.78
N GLY A 12 1.30 24.41 6.79
CA GLY A 12 0.21 24.20 5.84
C GLY A 12 0.47 23.00 4.94
N TRP A 13 1.71 22.85 4.44
CA TRP A 13 2.10 21.68 3.66
C TRP A 13 2.04 20.38 4.47
N HIS A 14 2.41 20.42 5.74
CA HIS A 14 2.28 19.27 6.64
C HIS A 14 0.82 18.84 6.80
N VAL A 15 -0.09 19.79 7.07
CA VAL A 15 -1.52 19.51 7.21
C VAL A 15 -2.13 19.01 5.89
N LEU A 16 -1.72 19.59 4.76
CA LEU A 16 -2.16 19.13 3.44
C LEU A 16 -1.71 17.69 3.20
N ALA A 17 -0.43 17.37 3.39
CA ALA A 17 0.10 16.02 3.22
C ALA A 17 -0.58 15.01 4.17
N LEU A 18 -0.83 15.42 5.41
CA LEU A 18 -1.55 14.62 6.40
C LEU A 18 -2.97 14.30 5.94
N GLY A 19 -3.72 15.31 5.52
CA GLY A 19 -5.09 15.16 5.03
C GLY A 19 -5.17 14.34 3.74
N THR A 20 -4.25 14.57 2.79
CA THR A 20 -4.19 13.79 1.55
C THR A 20 -3.85 12.34 1.82
N LEU A 21 -2.84 12.04 2.64
CA LEU A 21 -2.45 10.66 2.94
C LEU A 21 -3.57 9.92 3.68
N THR A 22 -4.08 10.49 4.77
CA THR A 22 -5.13 9.86 5.58
C THR A 22 -6.43 9.72 4.79
N GLY A 23 -6.85 10.76 4.06
CA GLY A 23 -8.04 10.71 3.21
C GLY A 23 -7.94 9.66 2.10
N MET A 24 -6.78 9.56 1.44
CA MET A 24 -6.53 8.54 0.42
C MET A 24 -6.57 7.13 1.01
N VAL A 25 -5.95 6.89 2.17
CA VAL A 25 -5.97 5.58 2.85
C VAL A 25 -7.41 5.21 3.21
N LEU A 26 -8.15 6.11 3.83
CA LEU A 26 -9.55 5.88 4.22
C LEU A 26 -10.43 5.56 3.00
N HIS A 27 -10.35 6.37 1.95
CA HIS A 27 -11.11 6.15 0.74
C HIS A 27 -10.72 4.83 0.04
N THR A 28 -9.42 4.54 -0.08
CA THR A 28 -8.94 3.35 -0.78
C THR A 28 -9.35 2.07 -0.05
N THR A 29 -9.19 2.02 1.27
CA THR A 29 -9.45 0.83 2.08
C THR A 29 -10.94 0.58 2.29
N PHE A 30 -11.69 1.61 2.71
CA PHE A 30 -13.08 1.42 3.15
C PHE A 30 -14.12 1.65 2.05
N VAL A 31 -13.78 2.39 1.00
CA VAL A 31 -14.73 2.70 -0.08
C VAL A 31 -14.31 1.96 -1.35
N SER A 32 -13.17 2.33 -1.92
CA SER A 32 -12.76 1.87 -3.25
C SER A 32 -12.56 0.34 -3.28
N SER A 33 -11.82 -0.23 -2.34
CA SER A 33 -11.53 -1.67 -2.32
C SER A 33 -12.79 -2.52 -2.13
N ILE A 34 -13.72 -2.08 -1.27
CA ILE A 34 -14.99 -2.80 -1.04
C ILE A 34 -15.88 -2.73 -2.27
N VAL A 35 -16.01 -1.55 -2.88
CA VAL A 35 -16.80 -1.38 -4.11
C VAL A 35 -16.23 -2.21 -5.24
N GLN A 36 -14.91 -2.14 -5.47
CA GLN A 36 -14.22 -2.93 -6.50
C GLN A 36 -14.40 -4.44 -6.28
N TYR A 37 -14.26 -4.92 -5.04
CA TYR A 37 -14.44 -6.34 -4.71
C TYR A 37 -15.87 -6.83 -4.99
N LYS A 38 -16.88 -6.01 -4.70
CA LYS A 38 -18.29 -6.37 -4.94
C LYS A 38 -18.71 -6.23 -6.40
N ALA A 39 -18.11 -5.30 -7.14
CA ALA A 39 -18.52 -4.97 -8.50
C ALA A 39 -17.78 -5.75 -9.60
N LEU A 40 -16.57 -6.25 -9.32
CA LEU A 40 -15.71 -6.87 -10.34
C LEU A 40 -15.57 -8.39 -10.13
N PRO A 41 -15.49 -9.18 -11.22
CA PRO A 41 -15.05 -10.57 -11.15
C PRO A 41 -13.64 -10.66 -10.52
N ARG A 42 -13.37 -11.74 -9.79
CA ARG A 42 -12.11 -11.94 -9.03
C ARG A 42 -10.83 -11.70 -9.84
N THR A 43 -10.78 -12.19 -11.09
CA THR A 43 -9.62 -12.03 -11.98
C THR A 43 -9.43 -10.57 -12.39
N THR A 44 -10.51 -9.90 -12.81
CA THR A 44 -10.50 -8.48 -13.17
C THR A 44 -10.12 -7.59 -11.98
N PHE A 45 -10.65 -7.90 -10.79
CA PHE A 45 -10.31 -7.23 -9.54
C PHE A 45 -8.82 -7.35 -9.22
N GLY A 46 -8.26 -8.56 -9.28
CA GLY A 46 -6.83 -8.80 -9.06
C GLY A 46 -5.96 -8.06 -10.07
N HIS A 47 -6.36 -8.02 -11.34
CA HIS A 47 -5.63 -7.27 -12.37
C HIS A 47 -5.66 -5.76 -12.11
N LEU A 48 -6.80 -5.20 -11.72
CA LEU A 48 -6.92 -3.79 -11.35
C LEU A 48 -6.02 -3.45 -10.15
N GLN A 49 -6.09 -4.25 -9.08
CA GLN A 49 -5.25 -4.10 -7.89
C GLN A 49 -3.75 -4.17 -8.22
N SER A 50 -3.36 -5.06 -9.14
CA SER A 50 -1.95 -5.21 -9.56
C SER A 50 -1.34 -3.93 -10.13
N LYS A 51 -2.18 -3.07 -10.74
CA LYS A 51 -1.80 -1.76 -11.30
C LYS A 51 -1.99 -0.63 -10.31
N GLN A 52 -3.03 -0.70 -9.47
CA GLN A 52 -3.35 0.34 -8.49
C GLN A 52 -2.37 0.34 -7.30
N PHE A 53 -2.01 -0.83 -6.76
CA PHE A 53 -1.18 -0.92 -5.56
C PHE A 53 0.22 -0.31 -5.68
N PRO A 54 0.98 -0.48 -6.77
CA PRO A 54 2.26 0.23 -6.94
C PRO A 54 2.12 1.74 -6.81
N ILE A 55 1.10 2.33 -7.46
CA ILE A 55 0.87 3.78 -7.42
C ILE A 55 0.49 4.20 -6.01
N TYR A 56 -0.45 3.48 -5.38
CA TYR A 56 -0.87 3.74 -4.01
C TYR A 56 0.30 3.72 -3.02
N PHE A 57 1.11 2.65 -3.02
CA PHE A 57 2.23 2.54 -2.10
C PHE A 57 3.33 3.57 -2.39
N ALA A 58 3.56 3.94 -3.66
CA ALA A 58 4.49 5.02 -4.00
C ALA A 58 4.05 6.38 -3.40
N ILE A 59 2.76 6.71 -3.46
CA ILE A 59 2.23 7.93 -2.83
C ILE A 59 2.35 7.84 -1.30
N CYS A 60 2.06 6.68 -0.70
CA CYS A 60 2.25 6.46 0.73
C CYS A 60 3.72 6.64 1.16
N ILE A 61 4.68 6.16 0.37
CA ILE A 61 6.12 6.35 0.63
C ILE A 61 6.48 7.83 0.54
N GLY A 62 6.04 8.53 -0.52
CA GLY A 62 6.35 9.95 -0.73
C GLY A 62 5.78 10.85 0.37
N LEU A 63 4.46 10.77 0.60
CA LEU A 63 3.79 11.57 1.62
C LEU A 63 4.20 11.14 3.04
N GLY A 64 4.37 9.83 3.29
CA GLY A 64 4.84 9.31 4.58
C GLY A 64 6.25 9.77 4.93
N SER A 65 7.17 9.78 3.96
CA SER A 65 8.53 10.31 4.14
C SER A 65 8.50 11.81 4.43
N PHE A 66 7.67 12.55 3.70
CA PHE A 66 7.48 13.99 3.94
C PHE A 66 6.88 14.27 5.33
N LEU A 67 5.90 13.48 5.78
CA LEU A 67 5.32 13.59 7.11
C LEU A 67 6.32 13.24 8.20
N THR A 68 7.13 12.18 8.02
CA THR A 68 8.22 11.84 8.94
C THR A 68 9.18 13.02 9.11
N TYR A 69 9.64 13.59 7.99
CA TYR A 69 10.56 14.72 7.97
C TYR A 69 9.95 15.96 8.66
N THR A 70 8.76 16.38 8.24
CA THR A 70 8.11 17.57 8.79
C THR A 70 7.75 17.41 10.27
N THR A 71 7.29 16.23 10.70
CA THR A 71 7.00 15.92 12.12
C THR A 71 8.24 16.02 13.00
N PHE A 72 9.41 15.65 12.47
CA PHE A 72 10.69 15.75 13.19
C PHE A 72 11.12 17.21 13.40
N HIS A 73 10.85 18.08 12.42
CA HIS A 73 11.26 19.48 12.39
C HIS A 73 10.24 20.45 13.01
N LEU A 74 8.97 20.06 13.12
CA LEU A 74 7.92 20.85 13.78
C LEU A 74 7.94 20.63 15.30
N LYS A 75 8.01 21.72 16.07
CA LYS A 75 7.97 21.68 17.54
C LYS A 75 6.60 21.18 18.01
N GLY A 76 6.56 20.23 18.95
CA GLY A 76 5.33 19.70 19.55
C GLY A 76 4.79 18.40 18.92
N CYS A 77 5.23 18.01 17.73
CA CYS A 77 4.73 16.80 17.04
C CYS A 77 5.70 15.61 17.06
N ARG A 78 6.90 15.77 17.65
CA ARG A 78 8.01 14.80 17.60
C ARG A 78 7.68 13.39 18.10
N GLY A 79 6.68 13.24 18.97
CA GLY A 79 6.22 11.93 19.46
C GLY A 79 5.67 11.02 18.36
N ASN A 80 5.23 11.59 17.23
CA ASN A 80 4.60 10.85 16.14
C ASN A 80 5.56 10.50 14.98
N VAL A 81 6.86 10.84 15.09
CA VAL A 81 7.84 10.55 14.03
C VAL A 81 7.95 9.04 13.79
N SER A 82 7.94 8.24 14.85
CA SER A 82 8.00 6.78 14.78
C SER A 82 6.78 6.20 14.05
N VAL A 83 5.60 6.79 14.22
CA VAL A 83 4.36 6.35 13.55
C VAL A 83 4.46 6.54 12.04
N TRP A 84 4.85 7.73 11.59
CA TRP A 84 5.01 8.00 10.16
C TRP A 84 6.17 7.22 9.55
N ALA A 85 7.27 7.05 10.27
CA ALA A 85 8.38 6.23 9.84
C ALA A 85 7.98 4.76 9.67
N ALA A 86 7.28 4.18 10.65
CA ALA A 86 6.79 2.81 10.59
C ALA A 86 5.79 2.61 9.43
N ALA A 87 4.85 3.53 9.24
CA ALA A 87 3.90 3.49 8.12
C ALA A 87 4.61 3.57 6.77
N THR A 88 5.62 4.44 6.64
CA THR A 88 6.44 4.58 5.43
C THR A 88 7.22 3.30 5.13
N LEU A 89 7.82 2.69 6.16
CA LEU A 89 8.53 1.41 6.03
C LEU A 89 7.59 0.28 5.61
N GLY A 90 6.39 0.20 6.21
CA GLY A 90 5.36 -0.75 5.79
C GLY A 90 4.95 -0.58 4.33
N ALA A 91 4.75 0.66 3.89
CA ALA A 91 4.46 0.97 2.49
C ALA A 91 5.63 0.59 1.56
N LEU A 92 6.88 0.82 1.99
CA LEU A 92 8.07 0.45 1.24
C LEU A 92 8.19 -1.07 1.09
N LEU A 93 8.02 -1.84 2.18
CA LEU A 93 8.03 -3.31 2.16
C LEU A 93 6.95 -3.86 1.23
N ASN A 94 5.77 -3.26 1.26
CA ASN A 94 4.69 -3.60 0.35
C ASN A 94 5.03 -3.30 -1.11
N TYR A 95 5.66 -2.15 -1.38
CA TYR A 95 6.05 -1.75 -2.73
C TYR A 95 7.16 -2.65 -3.31
N VAL A 96 8.22 -2.92 -2.53
CA VAL A 96 9.44 -3.59 -3.03
C VAL A 96 9.39 -5.12 -2.95
N TYR A 97 8.64 -5.69 -2.01
CA TYR A 97 8.69 -7.13 -1.73
C TYR A 97 7.32 -7.80 -1.81
N VAL A 98 6.38 -7.40 -0.95
CA VAL A 98 5.10 -8.12 -0.82
C VAL A 98 4.27 -8.01 -2.10
N GLY A 99 4.15 -6.82 -2.66
CA GLY A 99 3.39 -6.58 -3.90
C GLY A 99 3.90 -7.38 -5.11
N PRO A 100 5.21 -7.34 -5.44
CA PRO A 100 5.79 -8.18 -6.49
C PRO A 100 5.53 -9.68 -6.31
N GLU A 101 5.71 -10.22 -5.10
CA GLU A 101 5.48 -11.64 -4.83
C GLU A 101 3.98 -12.01 -4.95
N THR A 102 3.06 -11.17 -4.44
CA THR A 102 1.60 -11.38 -4.61
C THR A 102 1.22 -11.48 -6.09
N ARG A 103 1.76 -10.60 -6.94
CA ARG A 103 1.50 -10.62 -8.39
C ARG A 103 2.06 -11.89 -9.05
N LYS A 104 3.26 -12.30 -8.67
CA LYS A 104 3.92 -13.51 -9.19
C LYS A 104 3.10 -14.76 -8.89
N TYR A 105 2.70 -14.97 -7.63
CA TYR A 105 1.87 -16.12 -7.28
C TYR A 105 0.45 -16.03 -7.84
N GLY A 106 -0.11 -14.82 -8.00
CA GLY A 106 -1.40 -14.63 -8.66
C GLY A 106 -1.38 -15.08 -10.12
N PHE A 107 -0.35 -14.69 -10.88
CA PHE A 107 -0.18 -15.11 -12.27
C PHE A 107 0.05 -16.63 -12.39
N LEU A 108 0.86 -17.20 -11.49
CA LEU A 108 1.07 -18.65 -11.45
C LEU A 108 -0.24 -19.40 -11.16
N LEU A 109 -1.05 -18.89 -10.23
CA LEU A 109 -2.35 -19.48 -9.89
C LEU A 109 -3.31 -19.43 -11.08
N GLU A 110 -3.40 -18.30 -11.78
CA GLU A 110 -4.22 -18.19 -12.99
C GLU A 110 -3.77 -19.17 -14.09
N GLY A 111 -2.47 -19.37 -14.25
CA GLY A 111 -1.92 -20.33 -15.20
C GLY A 111 -2.27 -21.78 -14.88
N VAL A 112 -2.39 -22.12 -13.58
CA VAL A 112 -2.83 -23.45 -13.13
C VAL A 112 -4.34 -23.59 -13.27
N GLU A 113 -5.12 -22.58 -12.88
CA GLU A 113 -6.59 -22.58 -12.99
C GLU A 113 -7.05 -22.72 -14.45
N LYS A 114 -6.35 -22.10 -15.42
CA LYS A 114 -6.65 -22.22 -16.86
C LYS A 114 -6.41 -23.61 -17.45
N LYS A 115 -5.55 -24.43 -16.85
CA LYS A 115 -5.25 -25.77 -17.38
C LYS A 115 -6.37 -26.79 -17.17
N GLY A 116 -7.35 -26.48 -16.31
CA GLY A 116 -8.54 -27.30 -16.09
C GLY A 116 -8.21 -28.67 -15.48
N GLY A 117 -8.46 -28.81 -14.18
CA GLY A 117 -8.21 -30.06 -13.45
C GLY A 117 -8.19 -29.83 -11.93
N GLU A 118 -8.13 -30.92 -11.16
CA GLU A 118 -7.93 -30.83 -9.72
C GLU A 118 -6.53 -30.24 -9.44
N LEU A 119 -6.44 -29.30 -8.49
CA LEU A 119 -5.17 -28.68 -8.12
C LEU A 119 -4.23 -29.77 -7.58
N ASP A 120 -3.14 -30.00 -8.31
CA ASP A 120 -2.02 -30.83 -7.87
C ASP A 120 -1.42 -30.28 -6.57
N ALA A 121 -0.57 -31.07 -5.89
CA ALA A 121 0.07 -30.66 -4.64
C ALA A 121 0.80 -29.30 -4.78
N LYS A 122 1.38 -29.05 -5.95
CA LYS A 122 2.07 -27.80 -6.30
C LYS A 122 1.10 -26.62 -6.47
N GLY A 123 -0.05 -26.82 -7.11
CA GLY A 123 -1.11 -25.83 -7.25
C GLY A 123 -1.73 -25.44 -5.91
N LYS A 124 -1.90 -26.41 -4.99
CA LYS A 124 -2.33 -26.14 -3.61
C LYS A 124 -1.31 -25.28 -2.85
N GLU A 125 -0.01 -25.56 -2.99
CA GLU A 125 1.04 -24.73 -2.39
C GLU A 125 1.03 -23.29 -2.93
N ILE A 126 0.93 -23.12 -4.25
CA ILE A 126 0.86 -21.81 -4.92
C ILE A 126 -0.35 -21.01 -4.41
N LYS A 127 -1.51 -21.65 -4.28
CA LYS A 127 -2.72 -21.01 -3.75
C LYS A 127 -2.55 -20.54 -2.30
N THR A 128 -1.92 -21.36 -1.46
CA THR A 128 -1.62 -21.00 -0.06
C THR A 128 -0.67 -19.82 0.01
N ARG A 129 0.45 -19.85 -0.75
CA ARG A 129 1.42 -18.74 -0.79
C ARG A 129 0.77 -17.46 -1.30
N PHE A 130 -0.06 -17.53 -2.34
CA PHE A 130 -0.84 -16.39 -2.82
C PHE A 130 -1.73 -15.81 -1.71
N GLY A 131 -2.46 -16.66 -0.97
CA GLY A 131 -3.30 -16.22 0.15
C GLY A 131 -2.52 -15.49 1.26
N VAL A 132 -1.33 -16.01 1.61
CA VAL A 132 -0.46 -15.38 2.62
C VAL A 132 0.04 -14.02 2.14
N PHE A 133 0.66 -13.95 0.95
CA PHE A 133 1.20 -12.68 0.44
C PHE A 133 0.09 -11.65 0.17
N HIS A 134 -1.06 -12.08 -0.33
CA HIS A 134 -2.22 -11.20 -0.53
C HIS A 134 -2.77 -10.67 0.79
N GLY A 135 -2.92 -11.53 1.81
CA GLY A 135 -3.35 -11.12 3.14
C GLY A 135 -2.37 -10.17 3.82
N VAL A 136 -1.07 -10.45 3.74
CA VAL A 136 -0.01 -9.58 4.27
C VAL A 136 0.02 -8.23 3.55
N SER A 137 -0.29 -8.18 2.25
CA SER A 137 -0.34 -6.90 1.52
C SER A 137 -1.55 -6.02 1.83
N ALA A 138 -2.57 -6.59 2.49
CA ALA A 138 -3.75 -5.88 2.93
C ALA A 138 -3.62 -5.31 4.36
N LEU A 139 -2.54 -5.68 5.07
CA LEU A 139 -2.13 -5.14 6.37
C LEU A 139 -1.18 -3.95 6.19
#